data_AF-A0A2H4I8S2-F1
#
_entry.id   AF-A0A2H4I8S2-F1
#
_cell.length_a   1.000
_cell.length_b   1.000
_cell.length_c   1.000
_cell.angle_alpha   90.00
_cell.angle_beta   90.00
_cell.angle_gamma   90.00
#
_symmetry.space_group_name_H-M   'P 1'
#
loop_
_entity.id
_entity.type
_entity.pdbx_description
1 polymer ?
#
loop_
_entity_poly.entity_id
_entity_poly.type
_entity_poly.pdbx_seq_one_letter_code
_entity_poly.pdbx_strand_id
1 'polypeptide(L)'
;MRCSTAKADDCKAEAGPVSPEATMPGAGEASCSTARNGDAGPADLVEFTPAPGQRCEIVSVHHPVFAKEIGKRVIIVKVHPDTRQVWAHDDRPVTYKTNRAGRRVVDSDPSCIQSIYGFDQLRLIT
;
A
#
# COMPACT_ATOMS: atom_id res chain seq x y z
N MET A 1 -36.49 -42.01 -13.58
CA MET A 1 -35.78 -41.47 -14.75
C MET A 1 -34.32 -41.89 -14.68
N ARG A 2 -33.84 -42.59 -15.72
CA ARG A 2 -32.46 -43.07 -15.86
C ARG A 2 -31.58 -41.92 -16.35
N CYS A 3 -30.45 -41.65 -15.69
CA CYS A 3 -29.38 -40.83 -16.24
C CYS A 3 -28.13 -41.70 -16.34
N SER A 4 -27.74 -41.98 -17.58
CA SER A 4 -26.69 -42.92 -17.98
C SER A 4 -25.30 -42.31 -17.80
N THR A 5 -24.39 -43.12 -17.27
CA THR A 5 -22.94 -42.93 -17.27
C THR A 5 -22.35 -43.14 -18.67
N ALA A 6 -21.38 -42.31 -19.06
CA ALA A 6 -20.43 -42.64 -20.12
C ALA A 6 -19.00 -42.43 -19.59
N LYS A 7 -18.20 -43.48 -19.70
CA LYS A 7 -16.75 -43.59 -19.48
C LYS A 7 -16.09 -43.94 -20.83
N ALA A 8 -14.74 -43.88 -20.87
CA ALA A 8 -13.79 -44.30 -21.92
C ALA A 8 -13.31 -43.15 -22.84
N ASP A 9 -12.03 -43.01 -23.20
CA ASP A 9 -10.82 -43.81 -22.94
C ASP A 9 -9.55 -42.98 -23.25
N ASP A 10 -8.43 -43.45 -22.72
CA ASP A 10 -7.05 -42.92 -22.82
C ASP A 10 -6.40 -43.20 -24.20
N CYS A 11 -5.53 -42.31 -24.68
CA CYS A 11 -4.53 -42.64 -25.71
C CYS A 11 -3.28 -41.73 -25.60
N LYS A 12 -2.19 -42.31 -25.07
CA LYS A 12 -0.82 -41.78 -25.15
C LYS A 12 -0.25 -41.95 -26.56
N ALA A 13 0.59 -40.98 -26.99
CA ALA A 13 1.64 -41.22 -27.98
C ALA A 13 2.88 -40.35 -27.65
N GLU A 14 4.01 -41.02 -27.47
CA GLU A 14 5.35 -40.44 -27.31
C GLU A 14 6.07 -40.48 -28.68
N ALA A 15 6.82 -39.42 -29.02
CA ALA A 15 8.01 -39.47 -29.89
C ALA A 15 8.71 -38.09 -29.93
N GLY A 16 9.95 -37.99 -29.44
CA GLY A 16 10.92 -36.94 -29.84
C GLY A 16 11.80 -37.43 -31.01
N PRO A 17 12.96 -36.82 -31.35
CA PRO A 17 13.61 -35.53 -30.98
C PRO A 17 13.65 -34.56 -32.20
N VAL A 18 14.13 -33.30 -32.18
CA VAL A 18 15.54 -32.83 -32.31
C VAL A 18 15.61 -31.29 -32.20
N SER A 19 16.60 -30.76 -31.46
CA SER A 19 17.02 -29.33 -31.37
C SER A 19 17.71 -28.81 -32.65
N PRO A 20 17.94 -27.49 -32.83
CA PRO A 20 19.13 -26.88 -32.22
C PRO A 20 18.97 -25.41 -31.73
N GLU A 21 19.79 -25.12 -30.73
CA GLU A 21 20.47 -23.84 -30.40
C GLU A 21 19.77 -22.50 -30.68
N ALA A 22 19.40 -21.84 -29.59
CA ALA A 22 19.59 -20.40 -29.47
C ALA A 22 20.26 -20.09 -28.12
N THR A 23 21.55 -19.83 -28.20
CA THR A 23 22.46 -19.27 -27.19
C THR A 23 21.82 -18.23 -26.27
N MET A 24 21.98 -18.43 -24.96
CA MET A 24 21.83 -17.41 -23.93
C MET A 24 23.02 -16.44 -23.95
N PRO A 25 22.76 -15.14 -23.70
CA PRO A 25 23.44 -14.44 -22.62
C PRO A 25 22.37 -13.89 -21.66
N GLY A 26 22.43 -14.13 -20.36
CA GLY A 26 23.54 -13.73 -19.50
C GLY A 26 23.10 -12.47 -18.75
N ALA A 27 22.86 -12.62 -17.44
CA ALA A 27 22.63 -11.61 -16.41
C ALA A 27 22.57 -10.13 -16.86
N GLY A 28 21.36 -9.55 -16.78
CA GLY A 28 21.19 -8.11 -16.62
C GLY A 28 20.63 -7.85 -15.23
N GLU A 29 21.49 -7.57 -14.27
CA GLU A 29 21.07 -6.86 -13.06
C GLU A 29 20.31 -5.62 -13.52
N ALA A 30 19.05 -5.47 -13.12
CA ALA A 30 18.40 -4.16 -13.15
C ALA A 30 19.05 -3.30 -12.06
N SER A 31 20.29 -2.90 -12.32
CA SER A 31 20.96 -1.82 -11.61
C SER A 31 20.30 -0.53 -12.06
N CYS A 32 19.19 -0.18 -11.41
CA CYS A 32 18.70 1.19 -11.41
C CYS A 32 19.65 2.02 -10.53
N SER A 33 20.82 2.29 -11.09
CA SER A 33 21.79 3.25 -10.59
C SER A 33 21.18 4.65 -10.64
N THR A 34 20.44 4.98 -9.59
CA THR A 34 20.06 6.38 -9.35
C THR A 34 21.30 7.06 -8.79
N ALA A 35 22.07 7.69 -9.67
CA ALA A 35 23.11 8.62 -9.28
C ALA A 35 22.49 9.71 -8.40
N ARG A 36 22.87 9.79 -7.13
CA ARG A 36 22.59 10.95 -6.27
C ARG A 36 23.91 11.67 -6.02
N ASN A 37 24.29 12.50 -6.98
CA ASN A 37 25.19 13.62 -6.71
C ASN A 37 24.30 14.82 -6.42
N GLY A 38 24.28 15.22 -5.16
CA GLY A 38 23.54 16.37 -4.67
C GLY A 38 24.00 16.66 -3.26
N ASP A 39 25.08 17.43 -3.17
CA ASP A 39 25.48 18.20 -2.00
C ASP A 39 24.27 19.03 -1.54
N ALA A 40 23.54 18.51 -0.54
CA ALA A 40 22.51 19.24 0.15
C ALA A 40 23.06 19.47 1.57
N GLY A 41 23.48 20.70 1.83
CA GLY A 41 23.83 21.19 3.16
C GLY A 41 22.72 20.90 4.18
N PRO A 42 22.99 21.11 5.48
CA PRO A 42 22.13 20.60 6.55
C PRO A 42 20.80 21.34 6.47
N ALA A 43 19.82 20.75 5.81
CA ALA A 43 18.45 21.06 6.10
C ALA A 43 18.31 20.81 7.59
N ASP A 44 17.84 21.81 8.34
CA ASP A 44 17.32 21.62 9.68
C ASP A 44 16.27 20.50 9.60
N LEU A 45 16.75 19.26 9.75
CA LEU A 45 15.95 18.07 9.91
C LEU A 45 15.40 18.22 11.31
N VAL A 46 14.36 19.04 11.44
CA VAL A 46 13.45 18.97 12.57
C VAL A 46 12.99 17.52 12.56
N GLU A 47 13.58 16.74 13.45
CA GLU A 47 13.40 15.31 13.48
C GLU A 47 11.92 15.08 13.73
N PHE A 48 11.22 14.60 12.70
CA PHE A 48 9.78 14.36 12.78
C PHE A 48 9.56 13.36 13.92
N THR A 49 9.04 13.86 15.03
CA THR A 49 8.79 13.10 16.25
C THR A 49 7.27 12.91 16.38
N PRO A 50 6.71 11.87 15.74
CA PRO A 50 5.28 11.61 15.78
C PRO A 50 4.86 11.21 17.19
N ALA A 51 3.71 11.74 17.62
CA ALA A 51 3.02 11.34 18.83
C ALA A 51 1.55 11.01 18.52
N PRO A 52 0.95 10.06 19.24
CA PRO A 52 -0.49 9.79 19.15
C PRO A 52 -1.33 11.06 19.36
N GLY A 53 -2.38 11.23 18.57
CA GLY A 53 -3.28 12.38 18.55
C GLY A 53 -2.81 13.55 17.67
N GLN A 54 -1.57 13.53 17.17
CA GLN A 54 -1.08 14.59 16.27
C GLN A 54 -1.73 14.51 14.89
N ARG A 55 -1.97 15.69 14.31
CA ARG A 55 -2.44 15.86 12.94
C ARG A 55 -1.26 16.03 12.00
N CYS A 56 -1.25 15.22 10.96
CA CYS A 56 -0.21 15.22 9.94
C CYS A 56 -0.80 15.29 8.55
N GLU A 57 0.01 15.74 7.60
CA GLU A 57 -0.27 15.70 6.17
C GLU A 57 0.57 14.60 5.51
N ILE A 58 -0.02 13.86 4.58
CA ILE A 58 0.70 12.91 3.75
C ILE A 58 1.49 13.67 2.68
N VAL A 59 2.81 13.60 2.72
CA VAL A 59 3.71 14.31 1.78
C VAL A 59 4.18 13.39 0.66
N SER A 60 4.33 12.09 0.94
CA SER A 60 4.87 11.13 0.00
C SER A 60 4.16 9.79 0.12
N VAL A 61 4.04 9.08 -1.00
CA VAL A 61 3.50 7.72 -1.07
C VAL A 61 4.42 6.86 -1.91
N HIS A 62 4.54 5.59 -1.53
CA HIS A 62 5.41 4.66 -2.26
C HIS A 62 4.81 4.25 -3.62
N HIS A 63 3.50 3.98 -3.68
CA HIS A 63 2.84 3.54 -4.92
C HIS A 63 2.10 4.68 -5.62
N PRO A 64 2.28 4.87 -6.95
CA PRO A 64 1.64 5.94 -7.72
C PRO A 64 0.11 5.95 -7.67
N VAL A 65 -0.52 4.79 -7.45
CA VAL A 65 -1.99 4.69 -7.31
C VAL A 65 -2.53 5.53 -6.15
N PHE A 66 -1.70 5.76 -5.13
CA PHE A 66 -2.02 6.56 -3.95
C PHE A 66 -1.60 8.03 -4.10
N ALA A 67 -1.17 8.48 -5.27
CA ALA A 67 -0.78 9.89 -5.46
C ALA A 67 -1.90 10.88 -5.09
N LYS A 68 -3.17 10.43 -5.15
CA LYS A 68 -4.36 11.19 -4.72
C LYS A 68 -4.47 11.36 -3.20
N GLU A 69 -3.72 10.59 -2.44
CA GLU A 69 -3.68 10.64 -0.97
C GLU A 69 -2.72 11.71 -0.46
N ILE A 70 -1.76 12.13 -1.30
CA ILE A 70 -0.84 13.23 -0.97
C ILE A 70 -1.67 14.50 -0.72
N GLY A 71 -1.36 15.18 0.38
CA GLY A 71 -2.06 16.37 0.85
C GLY A 71 -3.26 16.09 1.76
N LYS A 72 -3.65 14.82 1.96
CA LYS A 72 -4.69 14.48 2.93
C LYS A 72 -4.17 14.58 4.34
N ARG A 73 -5.09 14.93 5.24
CA ARG A 73 -4.84 15.05 6.67
C ARG A 73 -5.19 13.75 7.37
N VAL A 74 -4.31 13.32 8.27
CA VAL A 74 -4.45 12.11 9.06
C VAL A 74 -4.15 12.39 10.53
N ILE A 75 -4.75 11.60 11.42
CA ILE A 75 -4.49 11.63 12.86
C ILE A 75 -3.72 10.37 13.25
N ILE A 76 -2.59 10.55 13.93
CA ILE A 76 -1.78 9.44 14.41
C ILE A 76 -2.48 8.75 15.58
N VAL A 77 -2.63 7.44 15.51
CA VAL A 77 -3.21 6.60 16.57
C VAL A 77 -2.11 5.92 17.38
N LYS A 78 -1.10 5.38 16.69
CA LYS A 78 -0.03 4.60 17.32
C LYS A 78 1.29 4.82 16.59
N VAL A 79 2.38 4.86 17.35
CA VAL A 79 3.73 5.04 16.84
C VAL A 79 4.57 3.81 17.17
N HIS A 80 5.30 3.32 16.18
CA HIS A 80 6.29 2.26 16.31
C HIS A 80 7.68 2.84 15.99
N PRO A 81 8.43 3.29 17.01
CA PRO A 81 9.72 3.94 16.79
C PRO A 81 10.76 2.99 16.20
N ASP A 82 10.75 1.71 16.61
CA ASP A 82 11.74 0.71 16.17
C ASP A 82 11.70 0.47 14.65
N THR A 83 10.51 0.46 14.06
CA THR A 83 10.31 0.27 12.61
C THR A 83 10.10 1.58 11.86
N ARG A 84 10.13 2.73 12.56
CA ARG A 84 9.82 4.06 12.02
C ARG A 84 8.48 4.10 11.27
N GLN A 85 7.48 3.46 11.83
CA GLN A 85 6.12 3.38 11.27
C GLN A 85 5.11 4.02 12.21
N VAL A 86 4.05 4.59 11.64
CA VAL A 86 2.91 5.09 12.39
C VAL A 86 1.62 4.56 11.82
N TRP A 87 0.65 4.29 12.70
CA TRP A 87 -0.72 4.00 12.34
C TRP A 87 -1.51 5.29 12.43
N ALA A 88 -2.22 5.64 11.36
CA ALA A 88 -3.03 6.84 11.30
C ALA A 88 -4.35 6.57 10.58
N HIS A 89 -5.37 7.36 10.91
CA HIS A 89 -6.65 7.38 10.21
C HIS A 89 -6.91 8.76 9.60
N ASP A 90 -7.86 8.84 8.67
CA ASP A 90 -8.24 10.11 8.04
C ASP A 90 -8.74 11.13 9.10
N ASP A 91 -8.32 12.39 8.99
CA ASP A 91 -8.84 13.52 9.75
C ASP A 91 -10.15 14.02 9.11
N ARG A 92 -11.16 13.13 9.10
CA ARG A 92 -12.51 13.44 8.61
C ARG A 92 -13.51 13.28 9.76
N PRO A 93 -14.59 14.07 9.77
CA PRO A 93 -15.64 13.89 10.76
C PRO A 93 -16.40 12.59 10.52
N VAL A 94 -16.90 11.99 11.60
CA VAL A 94 -17.83 10.85 11.54
C VAL A 94 -19.13 11.30 10.86
N THR A 95 -19.58 10.56 9.87
CA THR A 95 -20.86 10.80 9.19
C THR A 95 -21.97 9.93 9.78
N TYR A 96 -23.19 10.46 9.77
CA TYR A 96 -24.36 9.79 10.32
C TYR A 96 -25.48 9.74 9.29
N LYS A 97 -26.29 8.69 9.35
CA LYS A 97 -27.53 8.56 8.57
C LYS A 97 -28.71 8.24 9.46
N THR A 98 -29.91 8.51 8.97
CA THR A 98 -31.16 8.09 9.60
C THR A 98 -31.58 6.74 9.03
N ASN A 99 -31.75 5.74 9.88
CA ASN A 99 -32.22 4.42 9.44
C ASN A 99 -33.74 4.41 9.20
N ARG A 100 -34.28 3.31 8.66
CA ARG A 100 -35.73 3.16 8.43
C ARG A 100 -36.58 3.31 9.69
N ALA A 101 -36.01 3.04 10.87
CA ALA A 101 -36.65 3.20 12.16
C ALA A 101 -36.55 4.63 12.73
N GLY A 102 -36.08 5.61 11.95
CA GLY A 102 -35.96 7.01 12.37
C GLY A 102 -34.81 7.30 13.33
N ARG A 103 -33.91 6.34 13.58
CA ARG A 103 -32.77 6.51 14.49
C ARG A 103 -31.53 6.99 13.74
N ARG A 104 -30.75 7.89 14.35
CA ARG A 104 -29.41 8.26 13.87
C ARG A 104 -28.44 7.11 14.13
N VAL A 105 -27.79 6.64 13.08
CA VAL A 105 -26.75 5.61 13.13
C VAL A 105 -25.49 6.13 12.45
N VAL A 106 -24.32 5.66 12.90
CA VAL A 106 -23.05 5.95 12.23
C VAL A 106 -23.09 5.36 10.81
N ASP A 107 -22.74 6.17 9.83
CA ASP A 107 -22.63 5.75 8.43
C ASP A 107 -21.18 5.48 8.05
N SER A 108 -20.29 6.43 8.33
CA SER A 108 -18.86 6.29 8.12
C SER A 108 -18.10 6.87 9.31
N ASP A 109 -17.26 6.04 9.92
CA ASP A 109 -16.31 6.47 10.93
C ASP A 109 -14.89 6.24 10.39
N PRO A 110 -14.16 7.30 10.05
CA PRO A 110 -12.80 7.18 9.53
C PRO A 110 -11.83 6.58 10.54
N SER A 111 -12.09 6.70 11.86
CA SER A 111 -11.20 6.14 12.88
C SER A 111 -11.14 4.60 12.86
N CYS A 112 -12.15 3.94 12.28
CA CYS A 112 -12.20 2.49 12.12
C CYS A 112 -11.19 1.96 11.10
N ILE A 113 -10.74 2.80 10.16
CA ILE A 113 -9.81 2.40 9.10
C ILE A 113 -8.47 3.07 9.37
N GLN A 114 -7.48 2.25 9.72
CA GLN A 114 -6.11 2.72 9.98
C GLN A 114 -5.18 2.27 8.87
N SER A 115 -4.31 3.18 8.47
CA SER A 115 -3.25 2.97 7.48
C SER A 115 -1.89 3.17 8.11
N ILE A 116 -0.88 2.48 7.58
CA ILE A 116 0.50 2.55 8.06
C ILE A 116 1.28 3.53 7.17
N TYR A 117 2.00 4.44 7.79
CA TYR A 117 2.87 5.39 7.11
C TYR A 117 4.29 5.35 7.68
N GLY A 118 5.27 5.65 6.85
CA GLY A 118 6.64 5.95 7.27
C GLY A 118 6.77 7.35 7.86
N PHE A 119 7.80 7.58 8.68
CA PHE A 119 8.07 8.90 9.26
C PHE A 119 8.40 9.95 8.18
N ASP A 120 9.00 9.52 7.07
CA ASP A 120 9.36 10.34 5.91
C ASP A 120 8.15 10.67 5.00
N GLN A 121 7.03 9.96 5.19
CA GLN A 121 5.82 10.15 4.40
C GLN A 121 4.87 11.19 5.00
N LEU A 122 5.13 11.64 6.22
CA LEU A 122 4.26 12.54 6.98
C LEU A 122 4.96 13.84 7.35
N ARG A 123 4.16 14.89 7.44
CA ARG A 123 4.59 16.20 7.97
C ARG A 123 3.61 16.69 9.01
N LEU A 124 4.12 17.22 10.12
CA LEU A 124 3.28 17.86 11.14
C LEU A 124 2.59 19.08 10.56
N ILE A 125 1.29 19.20 10.82
CA ILE A 125 0.51 20.40 10.57
C ILE A 125 0.43 21.13 11.91
N THR A 126 1.17 22.24 12.04
CA THR A 126 1.12 23.12 13.22
C THR A 126 -0.09 24.03 13.14
#